data_AF-A0A7V5WMT2-F1
#
_entry.id   AF-A0A7V5WMT2-F1
#
_cell.length_a   1.000
_cell.length_b   1.000
_cell.length_c   1.000
_cell.angle_alpha   90.00
_cell.angle_beta   90.00
_cell.angle_gamma   90.00
#
_symmetry.space_group_name_H-M   'P 1'
#
loop_
_entity.id
_entity.type
_entity.pdbx_description
1 polymer ?
#
loop_
_entity_poly.entity_id
_entity_poly.type
_entity_poly.pdbx_seq_one_letter_code
_entity_poly.pdbx_strand_id
1 'polypeptide(L)'
;MVNLDVLSSLQNYYKNKNLKTSEALVFLRQTFLIFFLAQIILAVLISFIFSFLASPQENDYLITTLIIMSIIQLPLAMIIGLYLGKSGGKRSALAATIVTAMLFSNPAWFAGFGFLNSKSYFYLLIQLLILAIYYAIGILICGQYAKISFLDKNNDSSK
;
A
#
# COMPACT_ATOMS: atom_id res chain seq x y z
N MET A 1 -19.71 -11.17 1.25
CA MET A 1 -20.64 -10.00 1.26
C MET A 1 -19.82 -8.75 0.99
N VAL A 2 -19.96 -8.15 -0.19
CA VAL A 2 -19.35 -6.84 -0.48
C VAL A 2 -20.16 -5.80 0.29
N ASN A 3 -19.52 -5.07 1.19
CA ASN A 3 -20.20 -4.09 2.02
C ASN A 3 -20.75 -2.96 1.13
N LEU A 4 -22.08 -2.78 1.12
CA LEU A 4 -22.78 -1.79 0.28
C LEU A 4 -22.23 -0.36 0.50
N ASP A 5 -21.66 -0.11 1.67
CA ASP A 5 -21.01 1.14 2.06
C ASP A 5 -19.77 1.50 1.22
N VAL A 6 -19.04 0.51 0.71
CA VAL A 6 -17.85 0.76 -0.12
C VAL A 6 -18.27 1.24 -1.51
N LEU A 7 -19.32 0.64 -2.07
CA LEU A 7 -19.88 1.03 -3.36
C LEU A 7 -20.49 2.43 -3.31
N SER A 8 -21.24 2.76 -2.26
CA SER A 8 -21.80 4.09 -2.08
C SER A 8 -20.70 5.14 -1.87
N SER A 9 -19.64 4.84 -1.12
CA SER A 9 -18.49 5.72 -0.94
C SER A 9 -17.72 5.98 -2.22
N LEU A 10 -17.49 4.94 -3.04
CA LEU A 10 -16.83 5.08 -4.34
C LEU A 10 -17.69 5.88 -5.33
N GLN A 11 -19.00 5.63 -5.37
CA GLN A 11 -19.93 6.41 -6.18
C GLN A 11 -19.96 7.88 -5.75
N ASN A 12 -19.98 8.16 -4.45
CA ASN A 12 -19.94 9.52 -3.92
C ASN A 12 -18.62 10.22 -4.29
N TYR A 13 -17.48 9.54 -4.10
CA TYR A 13 -16.17 10.05 -4.49
C TYR A 13 -16.13 10.46 -5.95
N TYR A 14 -16.67 9.66 -6.88
CA TYR A 14 -16.70 10.00 -8.29
C TYR A 14 -17.74 11.07 -8.66
N LYS A 15 -19.00 10.90 -8.24
CA LYS A 15 -20.13 11.72 -8.70
C LYS A 15 -20.17 13.11 -8.06
N ASN A 16 -19.63 13.29 -6.85
CA ASN A 16 -19.71 14.58 -6.17
C ASN A 16 -18.68 15.57 -6.73
N LYS A 17 -19.14 16.57 -7.50
CA LYS A 17 -18.31 17.60 -8.12
C LYS A 17 -17.69 18.59 -7.11
N ASN A 18 -18.26 18.67 -5.90
CA ASN A 18 -17.89 19.60 -4.83
C ASN A 18 -17.32 18.87 -3.60
N LEU A 19 -16.71 17.70 -3.79
CA LEU A 19 -16.08 16.94 -2.71
C LEU A 19 -15.00 17.80 -2.04
N LYS A 20 -14.96 17.83 -0.71
CA LYS A 20 -13.90 18.57 0.01
C LYS A 20 -12.59 17.77 0.01
N THR A 21 -11.45 18.46 0.08
CA THR A 21 -10.13 17.79 0.17
C THR A 21 -10.01 16.85 1.38
N SER A 22 -10.66 17.21 2.49
CA SER A 22 -10.75 16.37 3.67
C SER A 22 -11.51 15.07 3.41
N GLU A 23 -12.62 15.12 2.68
CA GLU A 23 -13.43 13.95 2.33
C GLU A 23 -12.68 13.03 1.37
N ALA A 24 -12.00 13.60 0.36
CA ALA A 24 -11.12 12.82 -0.53
C ALA A 24 -9.99 12.15 0.26
N LEU A 25 -9.36 12.86 1.19
CA LEU A 25 -8.28 12.34 2.01
C LEU A 25 -8.72 11.15 2.87
N VAL A 26 -9.87 11.27 3.54
CA VAL A 26 -10.42 10.18 4.36
C VAL A 26 -10.70 8.95 3.50
N PHE A 27 -11.34 9.14 2.35
CA PHE A 27 -11.65 8.03 1.44
C PHE A 27 -10.38 7.35 0.89
N LEU A 28 -9.37 8.12 0.48
CA LEU A 28 -8.11 7.58 -0.02
C LEU A 28 -7.32 6.86 1.08
N ARG A 29 -7.31 7.38 2.31
CA ARG A 29 -6.68 6.68 3.46
C ARG A 29 -7.38 5.36 3.79
N GLN A 30 -8.71 5.33 3.75
CA GLN A 30 -9.47 4.09 3.93
C GLN A 30 -9.16 3.09 2.81
N THR A 31 -9.12 3.56 1.57
CA THR A 31 -8.75 2.71 0.42
C THR A 31 -7.35 2.15 0.59
N PHE A 32 -6.36 3.00 0.90
CA PHE A 32 -5.00 2.58 1.19
C PHE A 32 -4.97 1.50 2.27
N LEU A 33 -5.63 1.75 3.41
CA LEU A 33 -5.66 0.83 4.53
C LEU A 33 -6.26 -0.53 4.15
N ILE A 34 -7.39 -0.53 3.43
CA ILE A 34 -8.05 -1.77 2.99
C ILE A 34 -7.12 -2.62 2.12
N PHE A 35 -6.52 -2.03 1.08
CA PHE A 35 -5.64 -2.77 0.18
C PHE A 35 -4.32 -3.18 0.85
N PHE A 36 -3.75 -2.31 1.69
CA PHE A 36 -2.54 -2.60 2.46
C PHE A 36 -2.77 -3.77 3.44
N LEU A 37 -3.86 -3.74 4.20
CA LEU A 37 -4.22 -4.84 5.11
C LEU A 37 -4.58 -6.12 4.36
N ALA A 38 -5.26 -6.02 3.22
CA ALA A 38 -5.58 -7.19 2.41
C ALA A 38 -4.30 -7.93 1.98
N GLN A 39 -3.26 -7.20 1.58
CA GLN A 39 -1.97 -7.80 1.23
C GLN A 39 -1.24 -8.37 2.45
N ILE A 40 -1.28 -7.71 3.61
CA ILE A 40 -0.70 -8.26 4.85
C ILE A 40 -1.40 -9.57 5.24
N ILE A 41 -2.73 -9.58 5.24
CA ILE A 41 -3.52 -10.78 5.57
C ILE A 41 -3.19 -11.90 4.59
N LEU A 42 -3.13 -11.59 3.29
CA LEU A 42 -2.78 -12.56 2.26
C LEU A 42 -1.36 -13.13 2.46
N ALA A 43 -0.37 -12.27 2.73
CA ALA A 43 1.00 -12.69 3.03
C ALA A 43 1.06 -13.60 4.26
N VAL A 44 0.40 -13.21 5.36
CA VAL A 44 0.34 -14.01 6.59
C VAL A 44 -0.31 -15.38 6.34
N LEU A 45 -1.45 -15.41 5.63
CA LEU A 45 -2.14 -16.66 5.30
C LEU A 45 -1.26 -17.59 4.46
N ILE A 46 -0.59 -17.07 3.42
CA ILE A 46 0.27 -17.86 2.56
C ILE A 46 1.51 -18.35 3.30
N SER A 47 2.13 -17.51 4.12
CA SER A 47 3.26 -17.92 4.95
C SER A 47 2.86 -18.98 5.97
N PHE A 48 1.66 -18.87 6.55
CA PHE A 48 1.13 -19.90 7.44
C PHE A 48 0.88 -21.22 6.71
N ILE A 49 0.31 -21.19 5.50
CA ILE A 49 0.16 -22.41 4.67
C ILE A 49 1.54 -23.03 4.38
N PHE A 50 2.53 -22.23 4.00
CA PHE A 50 3.89 -22.72 3.75
C PHE A 50 4.60 -23.24 4.99
N SER A 51 4.28 -22.77 6.20
CA SER A 51 4.90 -23.32 7.42
C SER A 51 4.49 -24.78 7.69
N PHE A 52 3.37 -25.25 7.12
CA PHE A 52 3.00 -26.67 7.21
C PHE A 52 3.61 -27.53 6.10
N LEU A 53 3.97 -26.92 4.97
CA LEU A 53 4.44 -27.64 3.78
C LEU A 53 5.96 -27.67 3.65
N ALA A 54 6.64 -26.64 4.15
CA ALA A 54 8.08 -26.49 4.03
C ALA A 54 8.77 -26.86 5.34
N SER A 55 9.90 -27.55 5.24
CA SER A 55 10.83 -27.69 6.36
C SER A 55 11.62 -26.39 6.51
N PRO A 56 11.67 -25.78 7.71
CA PRO A 56 12.46 -24.57 7.93
C PRO A 56 13.92 -24.79 7.54
N GLN A 57 14.46 -23.93 6.66
CA GLN A 57 15.87 -23.89 6.35
C GLN A 57 16.46 -22.58 6.84
N GLU A 58 17.53 -22.70 7.63
CA GLU A 58 18.21 -21.54 8.19
C GLU A 58 19.09 -20.88 7.14
N ASN A 59 18.81 -19.61 6.85
CA ASN A 59 19.64 -18.84 5.94
C ASN A 59 19.59 -17.34 6.30
N ASP A 60 20.53 -16.91 7.14
CA ASP A 60 20.65 -15.51 7.59
C ASP A 60 20.94 -14.55 6.43
N TYR A 61 21.65 -15.01 5.39
CA TYR A 61 21.93 -14.20 4.20
C TYR A 61 20.63 -13.86 3.47
N LEU A 62 19.74 -14.84 3.28
CA LEU A 62 18.46 -14.62 2.62
C LEU A 62 17.65 -13.53 3.34
N ILE A 63 17.51 -13.63 4.66
CA ILE A 63 16.73 -12.67 5.46
C ILE A 63 17.36 -11.28 5.43
N THR A 64 18.69 -11.21 5.51
CA THR A 64 19.42 -9.93 5.42
C THR A 64 19.21 -9.30 4.05
N THR A 65 19.24 -10.08 2.96
CA THR A 65 18.92 -9.60 1.62
C THR A 65 17.48 -9.10 1.52
N LEU A 66 16.51 -9.80 2.12
CA LEU A 66 15.11 -9.36 2.14
C LEU A 66 14.94 -8.02 2.88
N ILE A 67 15.65 -7.81 3.99
CA ILE A 67 15.65 -6.53 4.71
C ILE A 67 16.23 -5.41 3.82
N ILE A 68 17.39 -5.66 3.19
CA ILE A 68 18.02 -4.67 2.30
C ILE A 68 17.10 -4.33 1.13
N MET A 69 16.48 -5.34 0.51
CA MET A 69 15.50 -5.16 -0.56
C MET A 69 14.30 -4.33 -0.10
N SER A 70 13.81 -4.57 1.12
CA SER A 70 12.73 -3.77 1.73
C SER A 70 13.13 -2.29 1.88
N ILE A 71 14.37 -1.99 2.22
CA ILE A 71 14.82 -0.60 2.35
C ILE A 71 14.94 0.07 0.97
N ILE A 72 15.54 -0.62 0.00
CA ILE A 72 15.73 -0.12 -1.37
C ILE A 72 14.40 0.05 -2.09
N GLN A 73 13.41 -0.79 -1.80
CA GLN A 73 12.10 -0.70 -2.44
C GLN A 73 11.33 0.57 -2.04
N LEU A 74 11.63 1.19 -0.90
CA LEU A 74 10.91 2.36 -0.39
C LEU A 74 10.98 3.54 -1.38
N PRO A 75 12.16 4.04 -1.79
CA PRO A 75 12.25 5.12 -2.75
C PRO A 75 11.65 4.75 -4.10
N LEU A 76 11.80 3.50 -4.55
CA LEU A 76 11.24 3.04 -5.82
C LEU A 76 9.71 3.10 -5.81
N ALA A 77 9.08 2.59 -4.75
CA ALA A 77 7.64 2.59 -4.60
C ALA A 77 7.08 4.02 -4.45
N MET A 78 7.82 4.91 -3.78
CA MET A 78 7.48 6.34 -3.74
C MET A 78 7.50 6.98 -5.13
N ILE A 79 8.55 6.76 -5.92
CA ILE A 79 8.68 7.32 -7.27
C ILE A 79 7.53 6.85 -8.17
N ILE A 80 7.24 5.54 -8.16
CA ILE A 80 6.14 4.96 -8.95
C ILE A 80 4.79 5.56 -8.53
N GLY A 81 4.54 5.66 -7.23
CA GLY A 81 3.32 6.25 -6.70
C GLY A 81 3.14 7.71 -7.10
N LEU A 82 4.21 8.51 -7.08
CA LEU A 82 4.17 9.91 -7.51
C LEU A 82 3.94 10.03 -9.03
N TYR A 83 4.59 9.17 -9.82
CA TYR A 83 4.44 9.15 -11.26
C TYR A 83 2.99 8.82 -11.68
N LEU A 84 2.35 7.84 -11.04
CA LEU A 84 0.96 7.47 -11.32
C LEU A 84 -0.04 8.56 -10.92
N GLY A 85 0.28 9.38 -9.91
CA GLY A 85 -0.51 10.54 -9.53
C GLY A 85 -0.38 11.72 -10.48
N LYS A 86 0.65 11.75 -11.35
CA LYS A 86 0.97 12.93 -12.17
C LYS A 86 -0.11 13.30 -13.18
N SER A 87 -0.88 12.32 -13.67
CA SER A 87 -1.96 12.57 -14.64
C SER A 87 -3.11 13.41 -14.06
N GLY A 88 -3.21 13.55 -12.74
CA GLY A 88 -4.25 14.34 -12.11
C GLY A 88 -5.60 13.63 -12.06
N GLY A 89 -6.47 14.15 -11.19
CA GLY A 89 -7.87 13.74 -11.15
C GLY A 89 -8.16 12.55 -10.26
N LYS A 90 -9.46 12.33 -10.05
CA LYS A 90 -9.95 11.37 -9.06
C LYS A 90 -9.54 9.92 -9.36
N ARG A 91 -9.55 9.54 -10.66
CA ARG A 91 -9.17 8.21 -11.12
C ARG A 91 -7.68 7.94 -10.92
N SER A 92 -6.82 8.87 -11.32
CA SER A 92 -5.38 8.79 -11.13
C SER A 92 -5.02 8.73 -9.64
N ALA A 93 -5.61 9.59 -8.81
CA ALA A 93 -5.40 9.58 -7.37
C ALA A 93 -5.78 8.24 -6.72
N LEU A 94 -6.93 7.66 -7.14
CA LEU A 94 -7.36 6.35 -6.64
C LEU A 94 -6.41 5.24 -7.10
N ALA A 95 -6.05 5.21 -8.38
CA ALA A 95 -5.14 4.21 -8.93
C ALA A 95 -3.77 4.27 -8.26
N ALA A 96 -3.20 5.48 -8.10
CA ALA A 96 -1.95 5.70 -7.38
C ALA A 96 -2.05 5.19 -5.93
N THR A 97 -3.15 5.49 -5.25
CA THR A 97 -3.39 5.02 -3.87
C THR A 97 -3.37 3.49 -3.77
N ILE A 98 -4.08 2.80 -4.67
CA ILE A 98 -4.16 1.33 -4.68
C ILE A 98 -2.79 0.72 -4.98
N VAL A 99 -2.10 1.21 -6.01
CA VAL A 99 -0.76 0.71 -6.39
C VAL A 99 0.25 0.96 -5.28
N THR A 100 0.25 2.15 -4.68
CA THR A 100 1.14 2.46 -3.55
C THR A 100 0.84 1.57 -2.34
N ALA A 101 -0.44 1.29 -2.03
CA ALA A 101 -0.80 0.37 -0.96
C ALA A 101 -0.24 -1.04 -1.20
N MET A 102 -0.36 -1.55 -2.44
CA MET A 102 0.21 -2.83 -2.82
C MET A 102 1.73 -2.85 -2.70
N LEU A 103 2.42 -1.89 -3.31
CA LEU A 103 3.88 -1.82 -3.25
C LEU A 103 4.39 -1.66 -1.82
N PHE A 104 3.70 -0.88 -0.99
CA PHE A 104 4.11 -0.63 0.38
C PHE A 104 3.87 -1.82 1.30
N SER A 105 3.02 -2.76 0.90
CA SER A 105 2.77 -3.99 1.66
C SER A 105 3.81 -5.08 1.43
N ASN A 106 4.73 -4.94 0.45
CA ASN A 106 5.77 -5.93 0.15
C ASN A 106 6.62 -6.37 1.35
N PRO A 107 7.02 -5.51 2.30
CA PRO A 107 7.71 -5.93 3.51
C PRO A 107 6.94 -6.99 4.33
N ALA A 108 5.60 -7.06 4.22
CA ALA A 108 4.82 -8.11 4.87
C ALA A 108 5.09 -9.49 4.25
N TRP A 109 5.23 -9.56 2.92
CA TRP A 109 5.62 -10.78 2.22
C TRP A 109 7.02 -11.22 2.62
N PHE A 110 7.96 -10.28 2.68
CA PHE A 110 9.32 -10.54 3.13
C PHE A 110 9.39 -10.99 4.59
N ALA A 111 8.52 -10.45 5.46
CA ALA A 111 8.43 -10.85 6.86
C ALA A 111 7.88 -12.27 6.96
N GLY A 112 6.89 -12.61 6.13
CA GLY A 112 6.37 -13.95 5.98
C GLY A 112 7.43 -14.98 5.55
N PHE A 113 8.25 -14.64 4.55
CA PHE A 113 9.39 -15.50 4.17
C PHE A 113 10.46 -15.56 5.27
N GLY A 114 10.74 -14.45 5.95
CA GLY A 114 11.66 -14.41 7.08
C GLY A 114 11.19 -15.31 8.23
N PHE A 115 9.88 -15.35 8.49
CA PHE A 115 9.29 -16.18 9.54
C PHE A 115 9.53 -17.67 9.30
N LEU A 116 9.53 -18.08 8.02
CA LEU A 116 9.78 -19.47 7.63
C LEU A 116 11.26 -19.89 7.71
N ASN A 117 12.19 -18.94 7.60
CA ASN A 117 13.62 -19.23 7.41
C ASN A 117 14.53 -18.71 8.54
N SER A 118 14.02 -17.92 9.49
CA SER A 118 14.82 -17.29 10.56
C SER A 118 14.61 -17.96 11.90
N LYS A 119 15.71 -18.23 12.62
CA LYS A 119 15.66 -18.54 14.07
C LYS A 119 15.53 -17.29 14.93
N SER A 120 15.96 -16.14 14.42
CA SER A 120 16.04 -14.90 15.20
C SER A 120 14.83 -14.01 14.97
N TYR A 121 14.01 -13.89 16.01
CA TYR A 121 12.89 -12.94 16.07
C TYR A 121 13.32 -11.47 15.87
N PHE A 122 14.62 -11.18 16.03
CA PHE A 122 15.16 -9.84 15.81
C PHE A 122 14.98 -9.36 14.36
N TYR A 123 15.23 -10.22 13.37
CA TYR A 123 15.06 -9.85 11.96
C TYR A 123 13.59 -9.62 11.59
N LEU A 124 12.68 -10.41 12.18
CA LEU A 124 11.25 -10.20 12.05
C LEU A 124 10.83 -8.85 12.62
N LEU A 125 11.34 -8.48 13.80
CA LEU A 125 11.06 -7.18 14.40
C LEU A 125 11.51 -6.03 13.49
N ILE A 126 12.69 -6.12 12.87
CA ILE A 126 13.17 -5.13 11.91
C ILE A 126 12.21 -5.02 10.72
N GLN A 127 11.76 -6.13 10.15
CA GLN A 127 10.83 -6.09 9.02
C GLN A 127 9.46 -5.50 9.39
N LEU A 128 8.96 -5.78 10.60
CA LEU A 128 7.73 -5.17 11.11
C LEU A 128 7.90 -3.66 11.31
N LEU A 129 9.05 -3.20 11.80
CA LEU A 129 9.35 -1.77 11.89
C LEU A 129 9.40 -1.11 10.52
N ILE A 130 10.01 -1.75 9.53
CA ILE A 130 10.01 -1.27 8.14
C ILE A 130 8.56 -1.19 7.62
N LEU A 131 7.75 -2.23 7.80
CA LEU A 131 6.34 -2.23 7.40
C LEU A 131 5.54 -1.08 8.06
N ALA A 132 5.81 -0.78 9.33
CA ALA A 132 5.19 0.34 10.03
C ALA A 132 5.61 1.71 9.45
N ILE A 133 6.89 1.87 9.06
CA ILE A 133 7.38 3.07 8.37
C ILE A 133 6.67 3.24 7.02
N TYR A 134 6.56 2.16 6.26
CA TYR A 134 5.83 2.14 5.00
C TYR A 134 4.37 2.55 5.16
N TYR A 135 3.68 1.99 6.16
CA TYR A 135 2.31 2.39 6.51
C TYR A 135 2.20 3.90 6.80
N ALA A 136 3.08 4.41 7.67
CA ALA A 136 3.08 5.84 8.05
C ALA A 136 3.29 6.74 6.82
N ILE A 137 4.27 6.41 5.97
CA ILE A 137 4.54 7.16 4.74
C ILE A 137 3.35 7.08 3.78
N GLY A 138 2.72 5.91 3.62
CA GLY A 138 1.56 5.75 2.74
C GLY A 138 0.38 6.63 3.15
N ILE A 139 0.10 6.73 4.45
CA ILE A 139 -0.94 7.61 5.01
C ILE A 139 -0.63 9.09 4.75
N LEU A 140 0.65 9.49 4.78
CA LEU A 140 1.08 10.84 4.44
C LEU A 140 0.94 11.13 2.94
N ILE A 141 1.33 10.19 2.07
CA ILE A 141 1.23 10.31 0.62
C ILE A 141 -0.24 10.45 0.16
N CYS A 142 -1.19 9.80 0.83
CA CYS A 142 -2.62 10.00 0.56
C CYS A 142 -3.04 11.48 0.63
N GLY A 143 -2.36 12.30 1.45
CA GLY A 143 -2.54 13.76 1.50
C GLY A 143 -2.20 14.46 0.19
N GLN A 144 -1.15 13.99 -0.50
CA GLN A 144 -0.76 14.51 -1.80
C GLN A 144 -1.75 14.06 -2.89
N TYR A 145 -2.18 12.79 -2.87
CA TYR A 145 -3.18 12.28 -3.81
C TYR A 145 -4.53 12.97 -3.68
N ALA A 146 -4.95 13.31 -2.46
CA ALA A 146 -6.16 14.09 -2.23
C ALA A 146 -6.07 15.45 -2.93
N LYS A 147 -4.93 16.16 -2.86
CA LYS A 147 -4.72 17.43 -3.58
C LYS A 147 -4.78 17.23 -5.10
N ILE A 148 -4.11 16.19 -5.60
CA ILE A 148 -4.03 15.86 -7.03
C ILE A 148 -5.41 15.53 -7.61
N SER A 149 -6.30 14.93 -6.80
CA SER A 149 -7.64 14.55 -7.25
C SER A 149 -8.51 15.73 -7.74
N PHE A 150 -8.14 16.97 -7.39
CA PHE A 150 -8.83 18.20 -7.78
C PHE A 150 -8.17 18.96 -8.95
N LEU A 151 -6.99 18.52 -9.41
CA LEU A 151 -6.26 19.21 -10.48
C LEU A 151 -6.88 19.01 -11.88
N ASP A 152 -7.83 18.09 -12.02
CA ASP A 152 -8.39 17.64 -13.30
C ASP A 152 -9.64 18.42 -13.73
N LYS A 153 -9.61 19.76 -13.62
CA LYS A 153 -10.73 20.64 -13.96
C LYS A 153 -10.48 21.61 -15.13
N ASN A 154 -9.28 21.62 -15.72
CA ASN A 154 -8.89 22.67 -16.70
C ASN A 154 -8.71 22.20 -18.16
N ASN A 155 -8.77 20.89 -18.48
CA ASN A 155 -8.57 20.41 -19.86
C ASN A 155 -9.87 20.00 -20.59
N ASP A 156 -11.01 19.96 -19.90
CA ASP A 156 -12.32 19.61 -20.51
C ASP A 156 -13.16 20.84 -20.92
N SER A 157 -12.64 22.06 -20.73
CA SER A 157 -13.32 23.31 -21.15
C SER A 157 -12.77 23.89 -22.46
N SER A 158 -11.95 23.15 -23.21
CA SER A 158 -11.37 23.60 -24.49
C SER A 158 -11.71 22.72 -25.69
N LYS A 159 -12.87 22.06 -25.69
CA LYS A 159 -13.42 21.37 -26.86
C LYS A 159 -14.84 21.82 -27.15
#